data_AF-A0A345Y6W8-F1
#
_entry.id   AF-A0A345Y6W8-F1
#
_cell.length_a   1.000
_cell.length_b   1.000
_cell.length_c   1.000
_cell.angle_alpha   90.00
_cell.angle_beta   90.00
_cell.angle_gamma   90.00
#
_symmetry.space_group_name_H-M   'P 1'
#
loop_
_entity.id
_entity.type
_entity.pdbx_description
1 polymer ?
#
loop_
_entity_poly.entity_id
_entity_poly.type
_entity_poly.pdbx_seq_one_letter_code
_entity_poly.pdbx_strand_id
1 'polypeptide(L)'
;MNDSSRSIASRFRPLPAVLALALAVLAWTGLPAWAVGLAGALALLVSAWSPRAEAPSSDSAEQGTEAAVDDEQAKYWAFAGEQAALAHGDVTRVRSLLDEAIGGLLNSFNGLHRETLRQLDVAESLAHGGAGAEGVTFEGFVDEVQGTLGGFVEKTAQNSRLAMRLVERMEKIGREIASATRVLDDIHAITSQTNMLALNAAIEAARAGEQGRGFAVVADEVRKLSARTDSFNQEIRTLVDTVSQSVNDAGGLLNQLASQDMMFTLQAKERLEETSGHIVALNSRMNESIGALHGGVGDLAHHVGGAVRSLQFQDMVTQLLGHVGARLEGVVQAMEDAGGAPGSADARLAELRQKMEHNPVNQQAMNSGSVELF
;
A
#
# COMPACT_ATOMS: atom_id res chain seq x y z
N MET A 1 2.55 -116.64 -25.52
CA MET A 1 3.72 -116.81 -24.64
C MET A 1 4.87 -116.07 -25.32
N ASN A 2 5.35 -114.98 -24.71
CA ASN A 2 6.44 -114.07 -25.12
C ASN A 2 6.33 -113.37 -26.50
N ASP A 3 6.80 -112.15 -26.74
CA ASP A 3 7.27 -110.97 -25.99
C ASP A 3 7.60 -109.92 -27.09
N SER A 4 7.87 -108.66 -26.73
CA SER A 4 8.56 -107.61 -27.51
C SER A 4 7.71 -106.38 -27.94
N SER A 5 7.60 -105.46 -26.99
CA SER A 5 8.18 -104.10 -27.03
C SER A 5 8.04 -103.16 -28.25
N ARG A 6 7.59 -101.93 -27.93
CA ARG A 6 7.98 -100.59 -28.43
C ARG A 6 7.40 -100.05 -29.76
N SER A 7 6.64 -98.95 -29.64
CA SER A 7 6.70 -97.67 -30.41
C SER A 7 5.34 -96.96 -30.30
N ILE A 8 5.08 -96.10 -29.32
CA ILE A 8 5.26 -94.63 -29.31
C ILE A 8 5.02 -93.96 -30.68
N ALA A 9 3.82 -93.41 -30.87
CA ALA A 9 3.60 -92.18 -31.64
C ALA A 9 2.49 -91.34 -30.97
N SER A 10 2.95 -90.21 -30.46
CA SER A 10 2.29 -89.07 -29.78
C SER A 10 0.87 -88.67 -30.20
N ARG A 11 -0.01 -88.55 -29.19
CA ARG A 11 -1.16 -87.62 -29.22
C ARG A 11 -0.66 -86.19 -29.05
N PHE A 12 -0.78 -85.38 -30.10
CA PHE A 12 -0.60 -83.93 -30.04
C PHE A 12 -1.63 -83.28 -29.09
N ARG A 13 -1.17 -82.49 -28.11
CA ARG A 13 -1.99 -81.54 -27.34
C ARG A 13 -1.71 -80.11 -27.87
N PRO A 14 -2.69 -79.35 -28.38
CA PRO A 14 -2.47 -78.00 -28.91
C PRO A 14 -2.61 -76.95 -27.80
N LEU A 15 -1.74 -76.95 -26.79
CA LEU A 15 -1.73 -75.91 -25.76
C LEU A 15 -1.17 -74.55 -26.23
N PRO A 16 -0.13 -74.45 -27.08
CA PRO A 16 0.40 -73.14 -27.47
C PRO A 16 -0.51 -72.39 -28.47
N ALA A 17 -1.31 -73.11 -29.26
CA ALA A 17 -2.21 -72.51 -30.24
C ALA A 17 -3.41 -71.79 -29.60
N VAL A 18 -3.91 -72.28 -28.46
CA VAL A 18 -5.03 -71.66 -27.74
C VAL A 18 -4.59 -70.41 -26.97
N LEU A 19 -3.35 -70.41 -26.46
CA LEU A 19 -2.77 -69.27 -25.74
C LEU A 19 -2.41 -68.10 -26.68
N ALA A 20 -1.92 -68.42 -27.89
CA ALA A 20 -1.70 -67.43 -28.93
C ALA A 20 -3.01 -66.79 -29.42
N LEU A 21 -4.10 -67.56 -29.50
CA LEU A 21 -5.43 -67.04 -29.88
C LEU A 21 -6.01 -66.12 -28.80
N ALA A 22 -5.80 -66.42 -27.52
CA ALA A 22 -6.26 -65.59 -26.40
C ALA A 22 -5.51 -64.25 -26.31
N LEU A 23 -4.20 -64.24 -26.54
CA LEU A 23 -3.38 -63.02 -26.60
C LEU A 23 -3.74 -62.13 -27.81
N ALA A 24 -4.08 -62.74 -28.95
CA ALA A 24 -4.55 -62.00 -30.13
C ALA A 24 -5.92 -61.31 -29.91
N VAL A 25 -6.81 -61.91 -29.11
CA VAL A 25 -8.12 -61.32 -28.77
C VAL A 25 -7.96 -60.16 -27.76
N LEU A 26 -7.04 -60.26 -26.80
CA LEU A 26 -6.74 -59.21 -25.82
C LEU A 26 -6.07 -57.96 -26.43
N ALA A 27 -5.32 -58.11 -27.53
CA ALA A 27 -4.73 -56.99 -28.25
C ALA A 27 -5.76 -56.11 -28.98
N TRP A 28 -6.99 -56.61 -29.21
CA TRP A 28 -8.05 -55.87 -29.92
C TRP A 28 -8.83 -54.91 -28.99
N THR A 29 -8.72 -55.02 -27.66
CA THR A 29 -9.62 -54.31 -26.72
C THR A 29 -9.10 -52.96 -26.19
N GLY A 30 -8.07 -52.37 -26.81
CA GLY A 30 -7.65 -50.98 -26.51
C GLY A 30 -6.97 -50.75 -25.16
N LEU A 31 -6.43 -51.80 -24.53
CA LEU A 31 -5.63 -51.68 -23.30
C LEU A 31 -4.22 -51.12 -23.61
N PRO A 32 -3.62 -50.33 -22.69
CA PRO A 32 -2.30 -49.75 -22.91
C PRO A 32 -1.23 -50.86 -23.04
N ALA A 33 -0.28 -50.67 -23.96
CA ALA A 33 0.67 -51.70 -24.41
C ALA A 33 1.46 -52.38 -23.28
N TRP A 34 1.71 -51.67 -22.17
CA TRP A 34 2.40 -52.21 -21.00
C TRP A 34 1.59 -53.29 -20.26
N ALA A 35 0.25 -53.22 -20.28
CA ALA A 35 -0.62 -54.20 -19.63
C ALA A 35 -0.71 -55.51 -20.42
N VAL A 36 -0.70 -55.45 -21.76
CA VAL A 36 -0.63 -56.63 -22.64
C VAL A 36 0.74 -57.31 -22.51
N GLY A 37 1.81 -56.51 -22.38
CA GLY A 37 3.16 -57.01 -22.09
C GLY A 37 3.25 -57.76 -20.77
N LEU A 38 2.65 -57.24 -19.70
CA LEU A 38 2.60 -57.89 -18.39
C LEU A 38 1.79 -59.20 -18.42
N ALA A 39 0.65 -59.23 -19.10
CA ALA A 39 -0.14 -60.45 -19.25
C ALA A 39 0.57 -61.53 -20.07
N GLY A 40 1.31 -61.14 -21.12
CA GLY A 40 2.16 -62.04 -21.90
C GLY A 40 3.33 -62.61 -21.08
N ALA A 41 3.98 -61.78 -20.27
CA ALA A 41 5.04 -62.20 -19.36
C ALA A 41 4.53 -63.16 -18.27
N LEU A 42 3.34 -62.89 -17.71
CA LEU A 42 2.71 -63.76 -16.71
C LEU A 42 2.29 -65.12 -17.32
N ALA A 43 1.79 -65.11 -18.56
CA ALA A 43 1.44 -66.33 -19.30
C ALA A 43 2.67 -67.19 -19.62
N LEU A 44 3.80 -66.57 -19.96
CA LEU A 44 5.07 -67.27 -20.16
C LEU A 44 5.61 -67.85 -18.85
N LEU A 45 5.53 -67.10 -17.74
CA LEU A 45 5.86 -67.57 -16.39
C LEU A 45 5.01 -68.77 -15.97
N VAL A 46 3.70 -68.75 -16.22
CA VAL A 46 2.80 -69.87 -15.91
C VAL A 46 3.07 -71.08 -16.82
N SER A 47 3.44 -70.86 -18.09
CA SER A 47 3.83 -71.96 -18.99
C SER A 47 5.15 -72.62 -18.57
N ALA A 48 6.07 -71.85 -17.98
CA ALA A 48 7.33 -72.32 -17.41
C ALA A 48 7.14 -73.10 -16.09
N TRP A 49 6.01 -72.93 -15.40
CA TRP A 49 5.64 -73.66 -14.18
C TRP A 49 4.87 -74.97 -14.42
N SER A 50 4.74 -75.42 -15.68
CA SER A 50 4.11 -76.71 -15.95
C SER A 50 5.07 -77.88 -15.63
N PRO A 51 4.71 -78.81 -14.72
CA PRO A 51 5.60 -79.90 -14.34
C PRO A 51 5.79 -80.84 -15.53
N ARG A 52 7.02 -80.90 -16.05
CA ARG A 52 7.40 -81.85 -17.10
C ARG A 52 7.41 -83.26 -16.52
N ALA A 53 6.61 -84.14 -17.13
CA ALA A 53 6.55 -85.55 -16.79
C ALA A 53 7.93 -86.22 -16.96
N GLU A 54 8.39 -86.85 -15.89
CA GLU A 54 9.64 -87.61 -15.79
C GLU A 54 9.70 -88.77 -16.80
N ALA A 55 10.85 -88.94 -17.45
CA ALA A 55 11.29 -90.17 -18.09
C ALA A 55 12.81 -90.33 -17.87
N PRO A 56 13.34 -91.57 -17.83
CA PRO A 56 14.28 -91.98 -16.79
C PRO A 56 15.75 -91.71 -17.10
N SER A 57 16.44 -91.29 -16.03
CA SER A 57 17.86 -91.45 -15.69
C SER A 57 18.86 -91.72 -16.83
N SER A 58 19.56 -90.66 -17.22
CA SER A 58 20.98 -90.76 -17.58
C SER A 58 21.72 -89.63 -16.87
N ASP A 59 22.42 -89.99 -15.79
CA ASP A 59 23.40 -89.15 -15.11
C ASP A 59 24.32 -88.45 -16.11
N SER A 60 24.69 -87.19 -15.81
CA SER A 60 25.72 -86.35 -16.46
C SER A 60 25.31 -85.30 -17.51
N ALA A 61 24.16 -84.64 -17.37
CA ALA A 61 23.87 -83.41 -18.14
C ALA A 61 23.00 -82.33 -17.42
N GLU A 62 22.89 -82.33 -16.08
CA GLU A 62 22.05 -81.33 -15.37
C GLU A 62 22.80 -80.05 -14.93
N GLN A 63 24.13 -80.06 -14.86
CA GLN A 63 24.90 -78.89 -14.38
C GLN A 63 25.02 -77.72 -15.39
N GLY A 64 24.68 -77.91 -16.67
CA GLY A 64 24.85 -76.89 -17.72
C GLY A 64 23.63 -76.01 -17.99
N THR A 65 22.42 -76.45 -17.62
CA THR A 65 21.17 -75.72 -17.89
C THR A 65 20.67 -74.95 -16.66
N GLU A 66 20.89 -75.45 -15.45
CA GLU A 66 20.67 -74.68 -14.21
C GLU A 66 21.59 -73.46 -14.11
N ALA A 67 22.89 -73.62 -14.43
CA ALA A 67 23.86 -72.52 -14.36
C ALA A 67 23.59 -71.37 -15.36
N ALA A 68 22.97 -71.66 -16.51
CA ALA A 68 22.65 -70.65 -17.52
C ALA A 68 21.37 -69.86 -17.18
N VAL A 69 20.40 -70.50 -16.51
CA VAL A 69 19.20 -69.83 -15.98
C VAL A 69 19.55 -68.96 -14.78
N ASP A 70 20.48 -69.42 -13.92
CA ASP A 70 20.99 -68.66 -12.78
C ASP A 70 21.73 -67.37 -13.21
N ASP A 71 22.53 -67.42 -14.30
CA ASP A 71 23.25 -66.25 -14.85
C ASP A 71 22.32 -65.20 -15.50
N GLU A 72 21.25 -65.64 -16.16
CA GLU A 72 20.26 -64.72 -16.74
C GLU A 72 19.38 -64.09 -15.66
N GLN A 73 18.96 -64.88 -14.66
CA GLN A 73 18.17 -64.40 -13.52
C GLN A 73 18.98 -63.43 -12.64
N ALA A 74 20.28 -63.66 -12.45
CA ALA A 74 21.19 -62.75 -11.75
C ALA A 74 21.28 -61.37 -12.43
N LYS A 75 21.28 -61.31 -13.78
CA LYS A 75 21.30 -60.03 -14.52
C LYS A 75 20.03 -59.21 -14.33
N TYR A 76 18.86 -59.85 -14.34
CA TYR A 76 17.59 -59.18 -14.05
C TYR A 76 17.50 -58.71 -12.60
N TRP A 77 18.00 -59.50 -11.64
CA TRP A 77 18.09 -59.09 -10.23
C TRP A 77 19.03 -57.91 -10.02
N ALA A 78 20.20 -57.91 -10.66
CA ALA A 78 21.14 -56.78 -10.61
C ALA A 78 20.53 -55.51 -11.21
N PHE A 79 19.87 -55.62 -12.38
CA PHE A 79 19.16 -54.49 -13.00
C PHE A 79 18.04 -53.96 -12.10
N ALA A 80 17.22 -54.85 -11.52
CA ALA A 80 16.13 -54.44 -10.65
C ALA A 80 16.66 -53.78 -9.35
N GLY A 81 17.80 -54.24 -8.82
CA GLY A 81 18.46 -53.63 -7.66
C GLY A 81 19.00 -52.23 -7.98
N GLU A 82 19.61 -52.06 -9.15
CA GLU A 82 20.04 -50.76 -9.67
C GLU A 82 18.84 -49.80 -9.83
N GLN A 83 17.73 -50.26 -10.43
CA GLN A 83 16.52 -49.45 -10.56
C GLN A 83 15.88 -49.09 -9.22
N ALA A 84 15.89 -50.01 -8.24
CA ALA A 84 15.39 -49.74 -6.90
C ALA A 84 16.26 -48.72 -6.15
N ALA A 85 17.58 -48.78 -6.31
CA ALA A 85 18.52 -47.82 -5.76
C ALA A 85 18.35 -46.42 -6.39
N LEU A 86 18.19 -46.35 -7.72
CA LEU A 86 17.88 -45.10 -8.43
C LEU A 86 16.54 -44.50 -7.96
N ALA A 87 15.49 -45.32 -7.85
CA ALA A 87 14.19 -44.87 -7.35
C ALA A 87 14.26 -44.37 -5.90
N HIS A 88 15.04 -45.03 -5.03
CA HIS A 88 15.27 -44.56 -3.66
C HIS A 88 16.01 -43.21 -3.64
N GLY A 89 17.01 -43.03 -4.51
CA GLY A 89 17.70 -41.76 -4.71
C GLY A 89 16.76 -40.64 -5.16
N ASP A 90 15.87 -40.93 -6.12
CA ASP A 90 14.86 -39.99 -6.60
C ASP A 90 13.85 -39.61 -5.51
N VAL A 91 13.37 -40.58 -4.72
CA VAL A 91 12.46 -40.32 -3.58
C VAL A 91 13.13 -39.45 -2.53
N THR A 92 14.40 -39.70 -2.22
CA THR A 92 15.19 -38.90 -1.27
C THR A 92 15.38 -37.47 -1.78
N ARG A 93 15.68 -37.31 -3.08
CA ARG A 93 15.82 -36.00 -3.72
C ARG A 93 14.49 -35.23 -3.72
N VAL A 94 13.38 -35.88 -4.08
CA VAL A 94 12.04 -35.26 -4.04
C VAL A 94 11.67 -34.84 -2.62
N ARG A 95 11.95 -35.68 -1.62
CA ARG A 95 11.71 -35.35 -0.21
C ARG A 95 12.50 -34.10 0.21
N SER A 96 13.78 -34.03 -0.13
CA SER A 96 14.64 -32.88 0.21
C SER A 96 14.15 -31.58 -0.45
N LEU A 97 13.81 -31.64 -1.74
CA LEU A 97 13.27 -30.47 -2.47
C LEU A 97 11.94 -30.00 -1.90
N LEU A 98 11.07 -30.92 -1.47
CA LEU A 98 9.82 -30.57 -0.79
C LEU A 98 10.12 -29.91 0.56
N ASP A 99 10.97 -30.51 1.40
CA ASP A 99 11.29 -29.94 2.72
C ASP A 99 11.80 -28.50 2.63
N GLU A 100 12.71 -28.23 1.68
CA GLU A 100 13.23 -26.88 1.42
C GLU A 100 12.16 -25.93 0.89
N ALA A 101 11.38 -26.34 -0.12
CA ALA A 101 10.34 -25.51 -0.72
C ALA A 101 9.25 -25.13 0.31
N ILE A 102 8.88 -26.06 1.16
CA ILE A 102 7.88 -25.83 2.20
C ILE A 102 8.43 -25.00 3.34
N GLY A 103 9.64 -25.26 3.81
CA GLY A 103 10.28 -24.43 4.82
C GLY A 103 10.32 -22.96 4.37
N GLY A 104 10.67 -22.73 3.10
CA GLY A 104 10.61 -21.42 2.46
C GLY A 104 9.19 -20.80 2.45
N LEU A 105 8.18 -21.58 2.06
CA LEU A 105 6.78 -21.13 2.05
C LEU A 105 6.27 -20.77 3.45
N LEU A 106 6.53 -21.61 4.45
CA LEU A 106 6.13 -21.36 5.84
C LEU A 106 6.79 -20.08 6.39
N ASN A 107 8.06 -19.86 6.10
CA ASN A 107 8.74 -18.63 6.50
C ASN A 107 8.13 -17.40 5.82
N SER A 108 7.81 -17.50 4.53
CA SER A 108 7.14 -16.43 3.78
C SER A 108 5.76 -16.09 4.34
N PHE A 109 4.93 -17.12 4.62
CA PHE A 109 3.59 -16.90 5.19
C PHE A 109 3.62 -16.30 6.59
N ASN A 110 4.54 -16.75 7.46
CA ASN A 110 4.73 -16.14 8.77
C ASN A 110 5.21 -14.67 8.67
N GLY A 111 6.07 -14.38 7.69
CA GLY A 111 6.46 -13.01 7.36
C GLY A 111 5.27 -12.15 6.91
N LEU A 112 4.45 -12.67 6.00
CA LEU A 112 3.24 -12.00 5.51
C LEU A 112 2.24 -11.75 6.65
N HIS A 113 2.04 -12.73 7.53
CA HIS A 113 1.16 -12.60 8.70
C HIS A 113 1.62 -11.46 9.63
N ARG A 114 2.93 -11.40 9.92
CA ARG A 114 3.49 -10.32 10.75
C ARG A 114 3.33 -8.95 10.11
N GLU A 115 3.57 -8.83 8.80
CA GLU A 115 3.38 -7.55 8.09
C GLU A 115 1.90 -7.16 8.02
N THR A 116 0.98 -8.13 7.90
CA THR A 116 -0.47 -7.92 7.93
C THR A 116 -0.90 -7.33 9.28
N LEU A 117 -0.40 -7.86 10.40
CA LEU A 117 -0.66 -7.32 11.74
C LEU A 117 -0.07 -5.91 11.92
N ARG A 118 1.14 -5.67 11.41
CA ARG A 118 1.77 -4.33 11.45
C ARG A 118 0.98 -3.30 10.64
N GLN A 119 0.45 -3.70 9.48
CA GLN A 119 -0.40 -2.83 8.67
C GLN A 119 -1.71 -2.49 9.37
N LEU A 120 -2.29 -3.42 10.13
CA LEU A 120 -3.49 -3.17 10.94
C LEU A 120 -3.23 -2.10 12.01
N ASP A 121 -2.13 -2.21 12.74
CA ASP A 121 -1.71 -1.23 13.77
C ASP A 121 -1.50 0.18 13.18
N VAL A 122 -0.83 0.26 12.02
CA VAL A 122 -0.66 1.54 11.31
C VAL A 122 -2.01 2.11 10.85
N ALA A 123 -2.89 1.29 10.31
CA ALA A 123 -4.22 1.72 9.87
C ALA A 123 -5.07 2.24 11.06
N GLU A 124 -5.00 1.57 12.22
CA GLU A 124 -5.67 2.00 13.44
C GLU A 124 -5.12 3.34 13.96
N SER A 125 -3.79 3.50 13.96
CA SER A 125 -3.15 4.77 14.35
C SER A 125 -3.52 5.93 13.42
N LEU A 126 -3.65 5.68 12.11
CA LEU A 126 -4.10 6.67 11.14
C LEU A 126 -5.59 7.01 11.34
N ALA A 127 -6.43 6.02 11.69
CA ALA A 127 -7.87 6.22 11.93
C ALA A 127 -8.10 7.15 13.12
N HIS A 128 -7.25 7.04 14.14
CA HIS A 128 -7.30 7.87 15.34
C HIS A 128 -6.49 9.18 15.17
N GLY A 129 -6.07 9.51 13.94
CA GLY A 129 -5.42 10.78 13.62
C GLY A 129 -3.98 10.90 14.10
N GLY A 130 -3.25 9.79 14.21
CA GLY A 130 -1.88 9.78 14.72
C GLY A 130 -1.80 10.10 16.21
N ALA A 131 -2.83 9.72 16.98
CA ALA A 131 -2.95 9.97 18.42
C ALA A 131 -1.95 9.16 19.27
N GLY A 132 -0.67 9.45 19.10
CA GLY A 132 0.29 9.38 20.18
C GLY A 132 0.29 10.73 20.89
N ALA A 133 -0.36 10.79 22.06
CA ALA A 133 -0.22 11.79 23.12
C ALA A 133 -0.05 13.29 22.73
N GLU A 134 -1.03 14.12 23.08
CA GLU A 134 -0.94 15.61 23.18
C GLU A 134 -0.74 16.42 21.87
N GLY A 135 -0.80 15.80 20.69
CA GLY A 135 -0.79 16.52 19.41
C GLY A 135 -2.15 17.14 19.05
N VAL A 136 -2.16 18.41 18.63
CA VAL A 136 -3.34 19.10 18.09
C VAL A 136 -3.97 18.26 16.98
N THR A 137 -5.24 17.87 17.14
CA THR A 137 -5.98 17.16 16.09
C THR A 137 -6.16 18.07 14.88
N PHE A 138 -6.22 17.49 13.69
CA PHE A 138 -6.42 18.28 12.47
C PHE A 138 -7.74 19.07 12.50
N GLU A 139 -8.80 18.51 13.09
CA GLU A 139 -10.06 19.20 13.35
C GLU A 139 -9.89 20.37 14.32
N GLY A 140 -9.15 20.18 15.42
CA GLY A 140 -8.84 21.26 16.36
C GLY A 140 -8.04 22.39 15.73
N PHE A 141 -7.08 22.06 14.85
CA PHE A 141 -6.33 23.06 14.09
C PHE A 141 -7.25 23.87 13.16
N VAL A 142 -8.16 23.21 12.44
CA VAL A 142 -9.11 23.88 11.54
C VAL A 142 -10.05 24.81 12.33
N ASP A 143 -10.58 24.34 13.45
CA ASP A 143 -11.44 25.14 14.33
C ASP A 143 -10.69 26.36 14.90
N GLU A 144 -9.44 26.19 15.31
CA GLU A 144 -8.62 27.29 15.83
C GLU A 144 -8.30 28.33 14.75
N VAL A 145 -7.98 27.90 13.54
CA VAL A 145 -7.75 28.81 12.40
C VAL A 145 -9.04 29.53 12.01
N GLN A 146 -10.19 28.83 11.97
CA GLN A 146 -11.48 29.46 11.72
C GLN A 146 -11.85 30.48 12.80
N GLY A 147 -11.65 30.15 14.07
CA GLY A 147 -11.91 31.05 15.20
C GLY A 147 -11.02 32.29 15.15
N THR A 148 -9.72 32.10 14.88
CA THR A 148 -8.76 33.20 14.75
C THR A 148 -9.08 34.11 13.57
N LEU A 149 -9.39 33.54 12.40
CA LEU A 149 -9.75 34.33 11.23
C LEU A 149 -11.10 35.04 11.43
N GLY A 150 -12.07 34.40 12.07
CA GLY A 150 -13.33 35.04 12.47
C GLY A 150 -13.10 36.26 13.36
N GLY A 151 -12.23 36.14 14.35
CA GLY A 151 -11.81 37.27 15.20
C GLY A 151 -11.06 38.37 14.43
N PHE A 152 -10.23 37.99 13.45
CA PHE A 152 -9.56 38.94 12.57
C PHE A 152 -10.56 39.71 11.68
N VAL A 153 -11.56 39.00 11.12
CA VAL A 153 -12.61 39.60 10.30
C VAL A 153 -13.40 40.66 11.07
N GLU A 154 -13.80 40.36 12.30
CA GLU A 154 -14.53 41.33 13.13
C GLU A 154 -13.67 42.55 13.46
N LYS A 155 -12.39 42.35 13.80
CA LYS A 155 -11.46 43.46 14.06
C LYS A 155 -11.25 44.33 12.83
N THR A 156 -11.09 43.73 11.65
CA THR A 156 -10.97 44.49 10.41
C THR A 156 -12.25 45.26 10.08
N ALA A 157 -13.43 44.65 10.25
CA ALA A 157 -14.70 45.34 10.07
C ALA A 157 -14.85 46.53 11.03
N GLN A 158 -14.43 46.37 12.30
CA GLN A 158 -14.40 47.46 13.27
C GLN A 158 -13.43 48.58 12.86
N ASN A 159 -12.23 48.23 12.37
CA ASN A 159 -11.25 49.20 11.87
C ASN A 159 -11.78 49.96 10.64
N SER A 160 -12.44 49.29 9.71
CA SER A 160 -13.07 49.93 8.54
C SER A 160 -14.15 50.93 8.97
N ARG A 161 -15.01 50.58 9.94
CA ARG A 161 -15.98 51.52 10.53
C ARG A 161 -15.30 52.72 11.21
N LEU A 162 -14.16 52.50 11.88
CA LEU A 162 -13.39 53.59 12.49
C LEU A 162 -12.78 54.51 11.43
N ALA A 163 -12.22 53.95 10.37
CA ALA A 163 -11.68 54.70 9.24
C ALA A 163 -12.77 55.55 8.56
N MET A 164 -13.98 55.01 8.35
CA MET A 164 -15.11 55.79 7.83
C MET A 164 -15.49 56.97 8.73
N ARG A 165 -15.49 56.81 10.05
CA ARG A 165 -15.73 57.91 11.00
C ARG A 165 -14.61 58.97 10.94
N LEU A 166 -13.37 58.56 10.70
CA LEU A 166 -12.26 59.49 10.50
C LEU A 166 -12.42 60.27 9.19
N VAL A 167 -12.90 59.64 8.11
CA VAL A 167 -13.24 60.34 6.85
C VAL A 167 -14.29 61.43 7.09
N GLU A 168 -15.38 61.12 7.81
CA GLU A 168 -16.41 62.11 8.17
C GLU A 168 -15.84 63.29 9.00
N ARG A 169 -14.92 62.98 9.92
CA ARG A 169 -14.18 64.00 10.69
C ARG A 169 -13.31 64.88 9.79
N MET A 170 -12.60 64.30 8.83
CA MET A 170 -11.78 65.06 7.86
C MET A 170 -12.64 65.97 6.99
N GLU A 171 -13.79 65.50 6.51
CA GLU A 171 -14.74 66.35 5.78
C GLU A 171 -15.24 67.52 6.62
N LYS A 172 -15.50 67.30 7.92
CA LYS A 172 -15.89 68.38 8.83
C LYS A 172 -14.77 69.41 8.99
N ILE A 173 -13.53 68.95 9.18
CA ILE A 173 -12.36 69.84 9.25
C ILE A 173 -12.20 70.62 7.94
N GLY A 174 -12.38 69.98 6.78
CA GLY A 174 -12.36 70.65 5.48
C GLY A 174 -13.39 71.78 5.37
N ARG A 175 -14.61 71.59 5.92
CA ARG A 175 -15.63 72.66 6.00
C ARG A 175 -15.22 73.80 6.94
N GLU A 176 -14.59 73.49 8.07
CA GLU A 176 -14.09 74.50 9.01
C GLU A 176 -12.95 75.32 8.38
N ILE A 177 -12.05 74.67 7.65
CA ILE A 177 -10.99 75.30 6.86
C ILE A 177 -11.57 76.24 5.79
N ALA A 178 -12.57 75.80 5.03
CA ALA A 178 -13.25 76.65 4.04
C ALA A 178 -13.94 77.87 4.69
N SER A 179 -14.36 77.77 5.95
CA SER A 179 -14.85 78.93 6.71
C SER A 179 -13.71 79.88 7.11
N ALA A 180 -12.56 79.35 7.51
CA ALA A 180 -11.38 80.15 7.83
C ALA A 180 -10.89 80.92 6.60
N THR A 181 -10.83 80.29 5.42
CA THR A 181 -10.46 80.95 4.16
C THR A 181 -11.36 82.14 3.84
N ARG A 182 -12.68 82.02 4.07
CA ARG A 182 -13.62 83.15 3.90
C ARG A 182 -13.32 84.31 4.85
N VAL A 183 -12.98 84.03 6.10
CA VAL A 183 -12.56 85.08 7.06
C VAL A 183 -11.27 85.77 6.60
N LEU A 184 -10.32 85.04 6.02
CA LEU A 184 -9.10 85.62 5.45
C LEU A 184 -9.41 86.51 4.23
N ASP A 185 -10.37 86.12 3.39
CA ASP A 185 -10.85 86.96 2.28
C ASP A 185 -11.48 88.27 2.78
N ASP A 186 -12.29 88.21 3.85
CA ASP A 186 -12.87 89.39 4.49
C ASP A 186 -11.80 90.31 5.09
N ILE A 187 -10.79 89.73 5.77
CA ILE A 187 -9.65 90.49 6.31
C ILE A 187 -8.88 91.17 5.19
N HIS A 188 -8.64 90.49 4.07
CA HIS A 188 -7.97 91.08 2.91
C HIS A 188 -8.75 92.28 2.37
N ALA A 189 -10.08 92.15 2.24
CA ALA A 189 -10.95 93.24 1.81
C ALA A 189 -10.89 94.46 2.77
N ILE A 190 -10.96 94.22 4.08
CA ILE A 190 -10.84 95.27 5.11
C ILE A 190 -9.47 95.95 5.05
N THR A 191 -8.41 95.18 4.90
CA THR A 191 -7.04 95.68 4.87
C THR A 191 -6.79 96.54 3.62
N SER A 192 -7.30 96.10 2.47
CA SER A 192 -7.27 96.87 1.22
C SER A 192 -8.07 98.17 1.33
N GLN A 193 -9.27 98.13 1.92
CA GLN A 193 -10.09 99.32 2.16
C GLN A 193 -9.40 100.31 3.12
N THR A 194 -8.79 99.80 4.19
CA THR A 194 -8.05 100.61 5.18
C THR A 194 -6.83 101.26 4.53
N ASN A 195 -6.11 100.52 3.67
CA ASN A 195 -5.00 101.05 2.89
C ASN A 195 -5.44 102.18 1.94
N MET A 196 -6.60 102.02 1.28
CA MET A 196 -7.18 103.05 0.42
C MET A 196 -7.63 104.30 1.20
N LEU A 197 -8.23 104.11 2.38
CA LEU A 197 -8.61 105.22 3.28
C LEU A 197 -7.37 105.98 3.78
N ALA A 198 -6.32 105.26 4.16
CA ALA A 198 -5.05 105.86 4.56
C ALA A 198 -4.39 106.65 3.42
N LEU A 199 -4.44 106.13 2.19
CA LEU A 199 -3.96 106.84 1.01
C LEU A 199 -4.72 108.15 0.78
N ASN A 200 -6.06 108.12 0.85
CA ASN A 200 -6.87 109.32 0.72
C ASN A 200 -6.57 110.35 1.82
N ALA A 201 -6.37 109.90 3.06
CA ALA A 201 -5.98 110.76 4.18
C ALA A 201 -4.58 111.38 3.98
N ALA A 202 -3.62 110.62 3.46
CA ALA A 202 -2.28 111.13 3.14
C ALA A 202 -2.34 112.21 2.04
N ILE A 203 -3.18 112.03 1.01
CA ILE A 203 -3.41 113.01 -0.04
C ILE A 203 -4.00 114.31 0.54
N GLU A 204 -5.03 114.20 1.39
CA GLU A 204 -5.67 115.39 1.97
C GLU A 204 -4.76 116.10 2.99
N ALA A 205 -3.95 115.35 3.74
CA ALA A 205 -2.93 115.89 4.62
C ALA A 205 -1.85 116.68 3.84
N ALA A 206 -1.41 116.16 2.68
CA ALA A 206 -0.50 116.88 1.79
C ALA A 206 -1.16 118.16 1.23
N ARG A 207 -2.46 118.12 0.94
CA ARG A 207 -3.24 119.26 0.44
C ARG A 207 -3.41 120.37 1.49
N ALA A 208 -3.50 120.02 2.77
CA ALA A 208 -3.57 120.97 3.89
C ALA A 208 -2.22 121.63 4.25
N GLY A 209 -1.11 121.23 3.61
CA GLY A 209 0.21 121.82 3.80
C GLY A 209 0.73 121.64 5.24
N GLU A 210 1.24 122.72 5.85
CA GLU A 210 1.80 122.66 7.22
C GLU A 210 0.77 122.24 8.29
N GLN A 211 -0.51 122.56 8.09
CA GLN A 211 -1.58 122.16 9.04
C GLN A 211 -1.89 120.66 8.98
N GLY A 212 -1.50 119.98 7.90
CA GLY A 212 -1.73 118.55 7.68
C GLY A 212 -0.59 117.64 8.12
N ARG A 213 0.57 118.16 8.56
CA ARG A 213 1.76 117.34 8.86
C ARG A 213 1.52 116.23 9.88
N GLY A 214 0.75 116.49 10.94
CA GLY A 214 0.40 115.46 11.92
C GLY A 214 -0.47 114.34 11.33
N PHE A 215 -1.43 114.70 10.48
CA PHE A 215 -2.30 113.73 9.79
C PHE A 215 -1.52 112.91 8.75
N ALA A 216 -0.54 113.50 8.06
CA ALA A 216 0.31 112.79 7.11
C ALA A 216 1.10 111.64 7.77
N VAL A 217 1.66 111.88 8.95
CA VAL A 217 2.40 110.85 9.72
C VAL A 217 1.48 109.71 10.14
N VAL A 218 0.27 110.02 10.62
CA VAL A 218 -0.72 108.99 11.00
C VAL A 218 -1.16 108.19 9.77
N ALA A 219 -1.43 108.85 8.65
CA ALA A 219 -1.84 108.18 7.42
C ALA A 219 -0.77 107.21 6.90
N ASP A 220 0.50 107.59 6.91
CA ASP A 220 1.60 106.71 6.53
C ASP A 220 1.75 105.50 7.46
N GLU A 221 1.55 105.68 8.78
CA GLU A 221 1.62 104.59 9.74
C GLU A 221 0.46 103.60 9.55
N VAL A 222 -0.75 104.09 9.30
CA VAL A 222 -1.91 103.23 8.95
C VAL A 222 -1.67 102.48 7.65
N ARG A 223 -1.01 103.11 6.66
CA ARG A 223 -0.66 102.47 5.39
C ARG A 223 0.34 101.32 5.59
N LYS A 224 1.39 101.55 6.37
CA LYS A 224 2.37 100.51 6.74
C LYS A 224 1.73 99.37 7.52
N LEU A 225 0.85 99.69 8.47
CA LEU A 225 0.13 98.68 9.25
C LEU A 225 -0.76 97.83 8.34
N SER A 226 -1.49 98.45 7.41
CA SER A 226 -2.33 97.74 6.44
C SER A 226 -1.49 96.82 5.55
N ALA A 227 -0.38 97.29 4.98
CA ALA A 227 0.50 96.45 4.17
C ALA A 227 1.08 95.26 4.96
N ARG A 228 1.43 95.47 6.23
CA ARG A 228 1.94 94.42 7.11
C ARG A 228 0.86 93.41 7.48
N THR A 229 -0.37 93.85 7.73
CA THR A 229 -1.53 92.98 7.94
C THR A 229 -1.84 92.14 6.70
N ASP A 230 -1.72 92.72 5.49
CA ASP A 230 -1.98 92.00 4.24
C ASP A 230 -0.95 90.88 4.00
N SER A 231 0.33 91.19 4.22
CA SER A 231 1.42 90.19 4.20
C SER A 231 1.16 89.05 5.18
N PHE A 232 0.77 89.36 6.42
CA PHE A 232 0.47 88.34 7.43
C PHE A 232 -0.77 87.51 7.07
N ASN A 233 -1.77 88.13 6.45
CA ASN A 233 -2.96 87.44 5.97
C ASN A 233 -2.62 86.43 4.85
N GLN A 234 -1.70 86.78 3.94
CA GLN A 234 -1.21 85.88 2.89
C GLN A 234 -0.39 84.71 3.45
N GLU A 235 0.43 84.95 4.48
CA GLU A 235 1.14 83.88 5.19
C GLU A 235 0.16 82.89 5.85
N ILE A 236 -0.88 83.40 6.54
CA ILE A 236 -1.91 82.54 7.13
C ILE A 236 -2.65 81.76 6.04
N ARG A 237 -3.00 82.38 4.91
CA ARG A 237 -3.68 81.71 3.79
C ARG A 237 -2.87 80.52 3.29
N THR A 238 -1.57 80.71 3.10
CA THR A 238 -0.65 79.65 2.66
C THR A 238 -0.64 78.47 3.65
N LEU A 239 -0.63 78.77 4.95
CA LEU A 239 -0.69 77.74 5.99
C LEU A 239 -2.03 76.99 5.97
N VAL A 240 -3.14 77.71 5.84
CA VAL A 240 -4.49 77.12 5.77
C VAL A 240 -4.63 76.21 4.54
N ASP A 241 -4.12 76.64 3.38
CA ASP A 241 -4.13 75.85 2.15
C ASP A 241 -3.31 74.55 2.31
N THR A 242 -2.15 74.63 2.97
CA THR A 242 -1.31 73.46 3.29
C THR A 242 -2.04 72.47 4.19
N VAL A 243 -2.74 72.96 5.22
CA VAL A 243 -3.55 72.12 6.10
C VAL A 243 -4.74 71.51 5.35
N SER A 244 -5.40 72.28 4.48
CA SER A 244 -6.50 71.80 3.62
C SER A 244 -6.07 70.60 2.78
N GLN A 245 -4.91 70.72 2.12
CA GLN A 245 -4.37 69.65 1.29
C GLN A 245 -4.04 68.41 2.13
N SER A 246 -3.40 68.58 3.28
CA SER A 246 -3.07 67.48 4.19
C SER A 246 -4.33 66.73 4.69
N VAL A 247 -5.41 67.44 4.95
CA VAL A 247 -6.70 66.86 5.38
C VAL A 247 -7.36 66.06 4.25
N ASN A 248 -7.33 66.58 3.02
CA ASN A 248 -7.86 65.88 1.85
C ASN A 248 -7.07 64.61 1.55
N ASP A 249 -5.73 64.67 1.60
CA ASP A 249 -4.86 63.52 1.39
C ASP A 249 -5.11 62.44 2.46
N ALA A 250 -5.21 62.85 3.73
CA ALA A 250 -5.53 61.95 4.83
C ALA A 250 -6.91 61.28 4.67
N GLY A 251 -7.92 62.04 4.25
CA GLY A 251 -9.26 61.51 3.95
C GLY A 251 -9.25 60.47 2.82
N GLY A 252 -8.49 60.73 1.74
CA GLY A 252 -8.32 59.81 0.63
C GLY A 252 -7.66 58.48 1.06
N LEU A 253 -6.56 58.56 1.81
CA LEU A 253 -5.85 57.38 2.33
C LEU A 253 -6.74 56.54 3.26
N LEU A 254 -7.50 57.18 4.15
CA LEU A 254 -8.42 56.49 5.06
C LEU A 254 -9.56 55.78 4.32
N ASN A 255 -10.10 56.39 3.26
CA ASN A 255 -11.13 55.78 2.44
C ASN A 255 -10.60 54.56 1.66
N GLN A 256 -9.38 54.67 1.13
CA GLN A 256 -8.71 53.55 0.47
C GLN A 256 -8.42 52.41 1.45
N LEU A 257 -7.93 52.73 2.66
CA LEU A 257 -7.67 51.73 3.70
C LEU A 257 -8.96 50.96 4.07
N ALA A 258 -10.06 51.69 4.32
CA ALA A 258 -11.33 51.09 4.73
C ALA A 258 -11.89 50.11 3.69
N SER A 259 -11.73 50.42 2.40
CA SER A 259 -12.22 49.59 1.29
C SER A 259 -11.31 48.40 0.97
N GLN A 260 -9.99 48.60 0.96
CA GLN A 260 -9.02 47.53 0.67
C GLN A 260 -8.96 46.48 1.78
N ASP A 261 -8.91 46.90 3.04
CA ASP A 261 -8.84 45.98 4.18
C ASP A 261 -10.08 45.07 4.22
N MET A 262 -11.27 45.63 4.00
CA MET A 262 -12.50 44.85 3.98
C MET A 262 -12.51 43.82 2.85
N MET A 263 -12.10 44.22 1.66
CA MET A 263 -12.04 43.32 0.50
C MET A 263 -11.06 42.16 0.74
N PHE A 264 -9.85 42.46 1.22
CA PHE A 264 -8.83 41.45 1.50
C PHE A 264 -9.30 40.46 2.57
N THR A 265 -9.90 40.96 3.65
CA THR A 265 -10.41 40.12 4.74
C THR A 265 -11.56 39.22 4.30
N LEU A 266 -12.48 39.71 3.47
CA LEU A 266 -13.57 38.87 2.95
C LEU A 266 -13.05 37.76 2.02
N GLN A 267 -12.08 38.06 1.16
CA GLN A 267 -11.44 37.07 0.30
C GLN A 267 -10.66 36.02 1.11
N ALA A 268 -9.97 36.45 2.17
CA ALA A 268 -9.28 35.52 3.07
C ALA A 268 -10.27 34.58 3.76
N LYS A 269 -11.43 35.09 4.18
CA LYS A 269 -12.50 34.28 4.78
C LYS A 269 -13.04 33.25 3.79
N GLU A 270 -13.38 33.65 2.57
CA GLU A 270 -13.90 32.74 1.54
C GLU A 270 -12.91 31.61 1.22
N ARG A 271 -11.63 31.93 1.03
CA ARG A 271 -10.58 30.93 0.79
C ARG A 271 -10.41 29.97 1.96
N LEU A 272 -10.59 30.44 3.19
CA LEU A 272 -10.51 29.57 4.36
C LEU A 272 -11.70 28.61 4.41
N GLU A 273 -12.92 29.08 4.12
CA GLU A 273 -14.11 28.23 4.05
C GLU A 273 -13.95 27.15 2.97
N GLU A 274 -13.42 27.50 1.79
CA GLU A 274 -13.10 26.54 0.73
C GLU A 274 -12.05 25.51 1.19
N THR A 275 -10.94 25.98 1.76
CA THR A 275 -9.86 25.11 2.23
C THR A 275 -10.34 24.18 3.33
N SER A 276 -11.16 24.67 4.25
CA SER A 276 -11.79 23.86 5.30
C SER A 276 -12.71 22.79 4.71
N GLY A 277 -13.49 23.12 3.68
CA GLY A 277 -14.29 22.14 2.94
C GLY A 277 -13.42 21.04 2.30
N HIS A 278 -12.30 21.40 1.67
CA HIS A 278 -11.35 20.43 1.12
C HIS A 278 -10.74 19.52 2.20
N ILE A 279 -10.46 20.07 3.37
CA ILE A 279 -9.92 19.36 4.52
C ILE A 279 -10.92 18.31 5.04
N VAL A 280 -12.19 18.70 5.22
CA VAL A 280 -13.24 17.77 5.66
C VAL A 280 -13.41 16.63 4.64
N ALA A 281 -13.41 16.96 3.35
CA ALA A 281 -13.48 15.96 2.29
C ALA A 281 -12.25 15.02 2.29
N LEU A 282 -11.05 15.55 2.54
CA LEU A 282 -9.82 14.75 2.66
C LEU A 282 -9.91 13.77 3.83
N ASN A 283 -10.37 14.22 5.00
CA ASN A 283 -10.53 13.38 6.19
C ASN A 283 -11.56 12.26 5.93
N SER A 284 -12.70 12.57 5.31
CA SER A 284 -13.69 11.55 4.91
C SER A 284 -13.08 10.48 3.97
N ARG A 285 -12.33 10.90 2.95
CA ARG A 285 -11.65 9.98 2.01
C ARG A 285 -10.58 9.14 2.70
N MET A 286 -9.88 9.72 3.66
CA MET A 286 -8.88 9.01 4.46
C MET A 286 -9.54 7.92 5.30
N ASN A 287 -10.65 8.22 5.97
CA ASN A 287 -11.41 7.23 6.74
C ASN A 287 -11.98 6.12 5.86
N GLU A 288 -12.50 6.45 4.67
CA GLU A 288 -12.92 5.44 3.69
C GLU A 288 -11.75 4.55 3.24
N SER A 289 -10.58 5.15 2.99
CA SER A 289 -9.38 4.41 2.58
C SER A 289 -8.86 3.49 3.68
N ILE A 290 -8.90 3.95 4.93
CA ILE A 290 -8.54 3.13 6.10
C ILE A 290 -9.52 1.97 6.29
N GLY A 291 -10.82 2.21 6.11
CA GLY A 291 -11.83 1.14 6.13
C GLY A 291 -11.59 0.10 5.05
N ALA A 292 -11.26 0.53 3.83
CA ALA A 292 -10.90 -0.37 2.73
C ALA A 292 -9.60 -1.16 3.00
N LEU A 293 -8.60 -0.51 3.61
CA LEU A 293 -7.37 -1.17 4.05
C LEU A 293 -7.66 -2.23 5.11
N HIS A 294 -8.47 -1.93 6.13
CA HIS A 294 -8.88 -2.91 7.14
C HIS A 294 -9.56 -4.14 6.51
N GLY A 295 -10.47 -3.93 5.53
CA GLY A 295 -11.09 -5.03 4.80
C GLY A 295 -10.06 -5.90 4.07
N GLY A 296 -9.18 -5.28 3.29
CA GLY A 296 -8.15 -6.00 2.52
C GLY A 296 -7.12 -6.73 3.40
N VAL A 297 -6.74 -6.15 4.53
CA VAL A 297 -5.86 -6.78 5.54
C VAL A 297 -6.55 -7.98 6.18
N GLY A 298 -7.86 -7.89 6.48
CA GLY A 298 -8.65 -9.01 6.98
C GLY A 298 -8.72 -10.19 5.99
N ASP A 299 -8.98 -9.89 4.72
CA ASP A 299 -9.00 -10.89 3.64
C ASP A 299 -7.62 -11.55 3.47
N LEU A 300 -6.55 -10.75 3.52
CA LEU A 300 -5.17 -11.26 3.45
C LEU A 300 -4.86 -12.19 4.62
N ALA A 301 -5.21 -11.80 5.85
CA ALA A 301 -5.04 -12.63 7.04
C ALA A 301 -5.79 -13.97 6.90
N HIS A 302 -7.02 -13.94 6.37
CA HIS A 302 -7.81 -15.15 6.12
C HIS A 302 -7.13 -16.08 5.09
N HIS A 303 -6.65 -15.53 3.98
CA HIS A 303 -5.95 -16.31 2.95
C HIS A 303 -4.64 -16.92 3.48
N VAL A 304 -3.86 -16.17 4.26
CA VAL A 304 -2.64 -16.71 4.89
C VAL A 304 -2.97 -17.84 5.86
N GLY A 305 -3.97 -17.66 6.73
CA GLY A 305 -4.40 -18.71 7.64
C GLY A 305 -4.95 -19.96 6.92
N GLY A 306 -5.60 -19.78 5.75
CA GLY A 306 -6.01 -20.87 4.88
C GLY A 306 -4.83 -21.60 4.22
N ALA A 307 -3.82 -20.86 3.75
CA ALA A 307 -2.62 -21.42 3.14
C ALA A 307 -1.77 -22.20 4.13
N VAL A 308 -1.57 -21.68 5.35
CA VAL A 308 -0.85 -22.37 6.43
C VAL A 308 -1.57 -23.67 6.83
N ARG A 309 -2.91 -23.67 6.93
CA ARG A 309 -3.69 -24.90 7.15
C ARG A 309 -3.56 -25.90 6.00
N SER A 310 -3.52 -25.41 4.76
CA SER A 310 -3.33 -26.27 3.59
C SER A 310 -1.93 -26.89 3.52
N LEU A 311 -0.91 -26.20 4.05
CA LEU A 311 0.44 -26.75 4.18
C LEU A 311 0.53 -27.92 5.17
N GLN A 312 -0.40 -28.05 6.13
CA GLN A 312 -0.45 -29.21 7.04
C GLN A 312 -0.69 -30.54 6.29
N PHE A 313 -1.31 -30.52 5.10
CA PHE A 313 -1.41 -31.70 4.24
C PHE A 313 -0.06 -32.24 3.78
N GLN A 314 0.95 -31.39 3.75
CA GLN A 314 2.23 -31.74 3.17
C GLN A 314 3.17 -32.42 4.17
N ASP A 315 2.93 -32.32 5.48
CA ASP A 315 3.49 -33.25 6.46
C ASP A 315 3.10 -34.71 6.15
N MET A 316 1.86 -34.94 5.69
CA MET A 316 1.40 -36.27 5.28
C MET A 316 2.12 -36.76 4.02
N VAL A 317 2.38 -35.88 3.05
CA VAL A 317 3.13 -36.22 1.83
C VAL A 317 4.60 -36.52 2.16
N THR A 318 5.23 -35.72 3.02
CA THR A 318 6.59 -35.97 3.51
C THR A 318 6.68 -37.31 4.23
N GLN A 319 5.68 -37.66 5.06
CA GLN A 319 5.61 -38.94 5.75
C GLN A 319 5.42 -40.12 4.80
N LEU A 320 4.52 -40.01 3.81
CA LEU A 320 4.31 -41.04 2.79
C LEU A 320 5.55 -41.27 1.94
N LEU A 321 6.24 -40.21 1.49
CA LEU A 321 7.50 -40.31 0.78
C LEU A 321 8.60 -40.95 1.64
N GLY A 322 8.64 -40.63 2.93
CA GLY A 322 9.53 -41.30 3.89
C GLY A 322 9.28 -42.81 3.96
N HIS A 323 8.01 -43.24 3.98
CA HIS A 323 7.66 -44.66 3.98
C HIS A 323 7.99 -45.36 2.64
N VAL A 324 7.74 -44.71 1.51
CA VAL A 324 8.11 -45.24 0.19
C VAL A 324 9.63 -45.39 0.10
N GLY A 325 10.39 -44.42 0.58
CA GLY A 325 11.86 -44.50 0.67
C GLY A 325 12.33 -45.69 1.50
N ALA A 326 11.78 -45.88 2.71
CA ALA A 326 12.12 -46.99 3.59
C ALA A 326 11.76 -48.37 3.00
N ARG A 327 10.66 -48.45 2.23
CA ARG A 327 10.30 -49.68 1.49
C ARG A 327 11.27 -49.97 0.35
N LEU A 328 11.65 -48.96 -0.42
CA LEU A 328 12.64 -49.12 -1.48
C LEU A 328 14.00 -49.53 -0.92
N GLU A 329 14.41 -48.98 0.22
CA GLU A 329 15.62 -49.37 0.94
C GLU A 329 15.55 -50.84 1.38
N GLY A 330 14.42 -51.27 1.95
CA GLY A 330 14.19 -52.66 2.30
C GLY A 330 14.19 -53.61 1.10
N VAL A 331 13.71 -53.17 -0.07
CA VAL A 331 13.76 -53.93 -1.33
C VAL A 331 15.20 -54.04 -1.84
N VAL A 332 15.96 -52.93 -1.85
CA VAL A 332 17.38 -52.94 -2.22
C VAL A 332 18.17 -53.90 -1.31
N GLN A 333 17.97 -53.81 0.01
CA GLN A 333 18.62 -54.68 0.98
C GLN A 333 18.23 -56.16 0.80
N ALA A 334 16.95 -56.45 0.52
CA ALA A 334 16.49 -57.80 0.23
C ALA A 334 17.16 -58.40 -1.02
N MET A 335 17.42 -57.55 -2.04
CA MET A 335 18.02 -57.95 -3.31
C MET A 335 19.53 -58.15 -3.19
N GLU A 336 20.22 -57.35 -2.38
CA GLU A 336 21.62 -57.55 -2.02
C GLU A 336 21.81 -58.84 -1.20
N ASP A 337 20.92 -59.10 -0.24
CA ASP A 337 20.97 -60.29 0.62
C ASP A 337 20.56 -61.59 -0.11
N ALA A 338 19.75 -61.50 -1.17
CA ALA A 338 19.33 -62.64 -2.01
C ALA A 338 20.47 -63.24 -2.86
N GLY A 339 21.60 -62.54 -2.98
CA GLY A 339 22.85 -63.11 -3.52
C GLY A 339 23.56 -64.09 -2.56
N GLY A 340 23.03 -64.31 -1.35
CA GLY A 340 23.54 -65.24 -0.33
C GLY A 340 22.78 -66.57 -0.24
N ALA A 341 23.41 -67.57 0.40
CA ALA A 341 23.04 -68.99 0.40
C ALA A 341 21.52 -69.33 0.57
N PRO A 342 21.00 -70.33 -0.17
CA PRO A 342 19.56 -70.56 -0.44
C PRO A 342 18.68 -71.00 0.74
N GLY A 343 19.22 -71.24 1.93
CA GLY A 343 18.48 -71.87 3.04
C GLY A 343 17.73 -70.92 3.99
N SER A 344 17.89 -69.60 3.88
CA SER A 344 17.32 -68.62 4.83
C SER A 344 16.45 -67.52 4.21
N ALA A 345 16.16 -67.63 2.91
CA ALA A 345 15.45 -66.61 2.14
C ALA A 345 14.04 -66.36 2.67
N ASP A 346 13.28 -67.41 3.01
CA ASP A 346 11.88 -67.27 3.45
C ASP A 346 11.74 -66.57 4.80
N ALA A 347 12.62 -66.86 5.76
CA ALA A 347 12.60 -66.21 7.08
C ALA A 347 12.99 -64.72 6.99
N ARG A 348 13.97 -64.40 6.13
CA ARG A 348 14.42 -63.01 5.89
C ARG A 348 13.39 -62.20 5.10
N LEU A 349 12.78 -62.80 4.07
CA LEU A 349 11.68 -62.20 3.32
C LEU A 349 10.44 -61.97 4.19
N ALA A 350 10.14 -62.87 5.13
CA ALA A 350 9.08 -62.67 6.10
C ALA A 350 9.37 -61.51 7.06
N GLU A 351 10.61 -61.39 7.56
CA GLU A 351 11.03 -60.27 8.42
C GLU A 351 10.99 -58.93 7.67
N LEU A 352 11.45 -58.89 6.43
CA LEU A 352 11.41 -57.71 5.57
C LEU A 352 9.97 -57.31 5.20
N ARG A 353 9.09 -58.27 4.89
CA ARG A 353 7.66 -58.01 4.66
C ARG A 353 6.99 -57.42 5.90
N GLN A 354 7.27 -57.96 7.09
CA GLN A 354 6.71 -57.44 8.34
C GLN A 354 7.16 -55.99 8.62
N LYS A 355 8.42 -55.65 8.30
CA LYS A 355 8.94 -54.27 8.37
C LYS A 355 8.30 -53.35 7.33
N MET A 356 7.96 -53.86 6.14
CA MET A 356 7.34 -53.08 5.05
C MET A 356 5.82 -52.92 5.18
N GLU A 357 5.11 -53.83 5.84
CA GLU A 357 3.64 -53.85 5.95
C GLU A 357 3.05 -52.88 6.99
N HIS A 358 3.85 -52.37 7.93
CA HIS A 358 3.36 -51.38 8.90
C HIS A 358 3.07 -50.05 8.19
N ASN A 359 1.83 -49.87 7.74
CA ASN A 359 1.29 -48.62 7.23
C ASN A 359 0.52 -47.89 8.35
N PRO A 360 1.08 -46.86 8.99
CA PRO A 360 0.40 -46.15 10.07
C PRO A 360 -0.61 -45.11 9.57
N VAL A 361 -0.67 -44.78 8.27
CA VAL A 361 -1.50 -43.67 7.78
C VAL A 361 -2.84 -44.19 7.27
N ASN A 362 -3.74 -44.46 8.21
CA ASN A 362 -5.16 -44.67 7.93
C ASN A 362 -5.98 -43.54 8.55
N GLN A 363 -5.81 -42.31 8.05
CA GLN A 363 -6.71 -41.19 8.35
C GLN A 363 -7.21 -40.60 7.03
N GLN A 364 -8.45 -40.95 6.68
CA GLN A 364 -9.16 -40.48 5.49
C GLN A 364 -10.02 -39.23 5.73
N ALA A 365 -9.94 -38.56 6.88
CA ALA A 365 -10.79 -37.40 7.15
C ALA A 365 -10.08 -36.30 7.94
N MET A 366 -10.21 -35.10 7.40
CA MET A 366 -9.38 -33.92 7.62
C MET A 366 -10.14 -32.84 8.42
N ASN A 367 -10.82 -33.23 9.50
CA ASN A 367 -11.69 -32.30 10.24
C ASN A 367 -11.73 -32.61 11.74
N SER A 368 -10.59 -32.57 12.42
CA SER A 368 -10.57 -32.46 13.88
C SER A 368 -9.31 -31.77 14.34
N GLY A 369 -9.37 -30.45 14.43
CA GLY A 369 -8.28 -29.63 14.92
C GLY A 369 -8.71 -28.17 14.97
N SER A 370 -9.65 -27.85 15.87
CA SER A 370 -9.79 -26.48 16.35
C SER A 370 -8.50 -26.12 17.06
N VAL A 371 -7.65 -25.32 16.42
CA VAL A 371 -6.54 -24.67 17.10
C VAL A 371 -7.14 -23.44 17.80
N GLU A 372 -7.14 -23.46 19.13
CA GLU A 372 -7.28 -22.24 19.92
C GLU A 372 -6.13 -21.29 19.53
N LEU A 373 -6.51 -20.16 18.93
CA LEU A 373 -5.62 -19.03 18.73
C LEU A 373 -5.48 -18.31 20.09
N PHE A 374 -4.27 -18.31 20.65
CA PHE A 374 -3.83 -17.31 21.61
C PHE A 374 -3.18 -16.15 20.87
#